data_AF-A0A7J4GL66-F1
#
_entry.id   AF-A0A7J4GL66-F1
#
_cell.length_a   1.000
_cell.length_b   1.000
_cell.length_c   1.000
_cell.angle_alpha   90.00
_cell.angle_beta   90.00
_cell.angle_gamma   90.00
#
_symmetry.space_group_name_H-M   'P 1'
#
loop_
_entity.id
_entity.type
_entity.pdbx_description
1 polymer ?
#
loop_
_entity_poly.entity_id
_entity_poly.type
_entity_poly.pdbx_seq_one_letter_code
_entity_poly.pdbx_strand_id
1 'polypeptide(L)'
;MVPDRASQNGGSSDKAWTIHAAIIGINTGNLLFRGLELDTTNPEMYTVVCLSILAAALPFQAVFFLINSYIQESTRVHDIEYAMLERLSLICQTVSYLSLIGIAALMFDAHIYIGIAFFTGTLIAIILLRTAMIQAQTLSGPHR
;
A
#
# COMPACT_ATOMS: atom_id res chain seq x y z
N MET A 1 -12.31 -30.93 -14.48
CA MET A 1 -12.60 -29.55 -14.01
C MET A 1 -11.26 -28.85 -13.84
N VAL A 2 -10.83 -28.07 -14.82
CA VAL A 2 -9.65 -27.20 -14.67
C VAL A 2 -10.10 -25.99 -13.85
N PRO A 3 -9.40 -25.56 -12.80
CA PRO A 3 -9.81 -24.37 -12.06
C PRO A 3 -9.68 -23.15 -12.99
N ASP A 4 -10.76 -22.39 -13.13
CA ASP A 4 -10.74 -21.11 -13.84
C ASP A 4 -9.76 -20.16 -13.16
N ARG A 5 -8.64 -19.89 -13.84
CA ARG A 5 -7.63 -18.89 -13.44
C ARG A 5 -8.23 -17.49 -13.23
N ALA A 6 -9.39 -17.21 -13.85
CA ALA A 6 -10.16 -15.98 -13.65
C ALA A 6 -10.62 -15.78 -12.20
N SER A 7 -10.90 -16.86 -11.45
CA SER A 7 -11.34 -16.77 -10.04
C SER A 7 -10.20 -16.49 -9.05
N GLN A 8 -8.96 -16.85 -9.37
CA GLN A 8 -7.81 -16.63 -8.49
C GLN A 8 -7.25 -15.21 -8.59
N ASN A 9 -7.32 -14.56 -9.76
CA ASN A 9 -6.77 -13.21 -9.94
C ASN A 9 -7.73 -12.08 -9.49
N GLY A 10 -9.04 -12.27 -9.62
CA GLY A 10 -10.03 -11.27 -9.18
C GLY A 10 -9.95 -10.96 -7.68
N GLY A 11 -9.87 -12.02 -6.86
CA GLY A 11 -9.77 -11.86 -5.40
C GLY A 11 -8.43 -11.28 -4.90
N SER A 12 -7.35 -11.36 -5.67
CA SER A 12 -6.06 -10.79 -5.32
C SER A 12 -5.97 -9.30 -5.68
N SER A 13 -6.52 -8.91 -6.83
CA SER A 13 -6.61 -7.50 -7.27
C SER A 13 -7.48 -6.67 -6.33
N ASP A 14 -8.65 -7.17 -5.92
CA ASP A 14 -9.56 -6.45 -5.01
C ASP A 14 -8.95 -6.21 -3.61
N LYS A 15 -8.15 -7.15 -3.12
CA LYS A 15 -7.41 -6.99 -1.86
C LYS A 15 -6.30 -5.93 -1.99
N ALA A 16 -5.58 -5.90 -3.12
CA ALA A 16 -4.55 -4.89 -3.35
C ALA A 16 -5.14 -3.48 -3.52
N TRP A 17 -6.32 -3.38 -4.14
CA TRP A 17 -7.07 -2.13 -4.27
C TRP A 17 -7.46 -1.58 -2.90
N THR A 18 -8.14 -2.36 -2.06
CA THR A 18 -8.59 -1.88 -0.73
C THR A 18 -7.43 -1.35 0.12
N ILE A 19 -6.27 -2.00 0.06
CA ILE A 19 -5.05 -1.53 0.74
C ILE A 19 -4.58 -0.18 0.19
N HIS A 20 -4.50 -0.01 -1.13
CA HIS A 20 -4.09 1.27 -1.72
C HIS A 20 -5.05 2.40 -1.42
N ALA A 21 -6.36 2.13 -1.42
CA ALA A 21 -7.37 3.12 -1.04
C ALA A 21 -7.17 3.61 0.41
N ALA A 22 -6.87 2.68 1.33
CA ALA A 22 -6.55 3.04 2.70
C ALA A 22 -5.27 3.90 2.79
N ILE A 23 -4.21 3.54 2.06
CA ILE A 23 -2.96 4.33 2.04
C ILE A 23 -3.20 5.73 1.45
N ILE A 24 -3.95 5.85 0.35
CA ILE A 24 -4.32 7.15 -0.24
C ILE A 24 -5.06 8.00 0.80
N GLY A 25 -6.02 7.41 1.53
CA GLY A 25 -6.75 8.09 2.58
C GLY A 25 -5.85 8.61 3.70
N ILE A 26 -4.91 7.78 4.17
CA ILE A 26 -3.95 8.15 5.22
C ILE A 26 -2.99 9.24 4.72
N ASN A 27 -2.46 9.12 3.50
CA ASN A 27 -1.55 10.10 2.90
C ASN A 27 -2.25 11.45 2.74
N THR A 28 -3.44 11.45 2.13
CA THR A 28 -4.25 12.65 1.92
C THR A 28 -4.66 13.28 3.25
N GLY A 29 -5.09 12.48 4.23
CA GLY A 29 -5.44 12.98 5.56
C GLY A 29 -4.27 13.66 6.26
N ASN A 30 -3.07 13.04 6.27
CA ASN A 30 -1.88 13.66 6.86
C ASN A 30 -1.49 14.95 6.12
N LEU A 31 -1.55 14.97 4.79
CA LEU A 31 -1.29 16.18 4.01
C LEU A 31 -2.27 17.31 4.32
N LEU A 32 -3.56 17.01 4.42
CA LEU A 32 -4.56 18.02 4.70
C LEU A 32 -4.40 18.57 6.12
N PHE A 33 -4.37 17.73 7.14
CA PHE A 33 -4.36 18.21 8.51
C PHE A 33 -3.01 18.81 8.91
N ARG A 34 -1.89 18.11 8.63
CA ARG A 34 -0.57 18.62 8.99
C ARG A 34 -0.07 19.70 8.04
N GLY A 35 -0.50 19.66 6.77
CA GLY A 35 -0.19 20.74 5.83
C GLY A 35 -0.90 22.04 6.19
N LEU A 36 -2.11 21.99 6.77
CA LEU A 36 -2.79 23.17 7.31
C LEU A 36 -2.20 23.66 8.63
N GLU A 37 -1.60 22.76 9.43
CA GLU A 37 -0.94 23.08 10.70
C GLU A 37 0.49 23.61 10.51
N LEU A 38 1.08 23.44 9.32
CA LEU A 38 2.44 23.87 9.02
C LEU A 38 2.61 25.39 9.15
N ASP A 39 3.57 25.81 9.97
CA ASP A 39 3.96 27.22 10.06
C ASP A 39 4.61 27.67 8.74
N THR A 40 4.06 28.71 8.13
CA THR A 40 4.55 29.27 6.86
C THR A 40 5.85 30.06 7.02
N THR A 41 6.23 30.42 8.25
CA THR A 41 7.39 31.27 8.55
C THR A 41 8.60 30.44 8.97
N ASN A 42 8.40 29.39 9.79
CA ASN A 42 9.46 28.49 10.23
C ASN A 42 8.97 27.03 10.20
N PRO A 43 8.83 26.43 9.01
CA PRO A 43 8.32 25.08 8.90
C PRO A 43 9.31 24.07 9.47
N GLU A 44 8.80 23.10 10.24
CA GLU A 44 9.60 21.97 10.69
C GLU A 44 9.99 21.11 9.48
N MET A 45 11.27 21.21 9.08
CA MET A 45 11.75 20.64 7.83
C MET A 45 11.59 19.11 7.79
N TYR A 46 11.63 18.44 8.94
CA TYR A 46 11.39 17.01 9.05
C TYR A 46 9.96 16.64 8.61
N THR A 47 8.95 17.32 9.14
CA THR A 47 7.55 17.16 8.77
C THR A 47 7.32 17.50 7.31
N VAL A 48 7.92 18.59 6.80
CA VAL A 48 7.84 18.99 5.38
C VAL A 48 8.35 17.88 4.46
N VAL A 49 9.52 17.29 4.78
CA VAL A 49 10.10 16.21 3.98
C VAL A 49 9.18 15.00 3.98
N CYS A 50 8.63 14.62 5.14
CA CYS A 50 7.70 13.50 5.22
C CYS A 50 6.42 13.76 4.42
N LEU A 51 5.80 14.93 4.56
CA LEU A 51 4.63 15.32 3.78
C LEU A 51 4.91 15.37 2.28
N SER A 52 6.11 15.80 1.88
CA SER A 52 6.55 15.80 0.47
C SER A 52 6.65 14.38 -0.10
N ILE A 53 7.13 13.41 0.68
CA ILE A 53 7.15 11.99 0.30
C ILE A 53 5.73 11.46 0.10
N LEU A 54 4.82 11.77 1.03
CA LEU A 54 3.41 11.39 0.90
C LEU A 54 2.78 12.01 -0.35
N ALA A 55 3.03 13.31 -0.59
CA ALA A 55 2.51 14.05 -1.74
C ALA A 55 3.01 13.44 -3.06
N ALA A 56 4.29 13.10 -3.13
CA ALA A 56 4.91 12.49 -4.29
C ALA A 56 4.37 11.08 -4.57
N ALA A 57 3.90 10.34 -3.57
CA ALA A 57 3.34 9.00 -3.72
C ALA A 57 1.89 9.00 -4.27
N LEU A 58 1.10 10.04 -3.97
CA LEU A 58 -0.30 10.16 -4.42
C LEU A 58 -0.50 9.99 -5.94
N PRO A 59 0.28 10.61 -6.85
CA PRO A 59 0.10 10.40 -8.29
C PRO A 59 0.35 8.95 -8.71
N PHE A 60 1.31 8.26 -8.11
CA PHE A 60 1.55 6.84 -8.39
C PHE A 60 0.40 5.97 -7.90
N GLN A 61 -0.18 6.29 -6.75
CA GLN A 61 -1.35 5.60 -6.20
C GLN A 61 -2.60 5.82 -7.07
N ALA A 62 -2.79 7.02 -7.60
CA ALA A 62 -3.87 7.33 -8.54
C ALA A 62 -3.71 6.56 -9.85
N VAL A 63 -2.50 6.48 -10.40
CA VAL A 63 -2.21 5.68 -11.61
C VAL A 63 -2.47 4.19 -11.36
N PHE A 64 -2.05 3.64 -10.22
CA PHE A 64 -2.39 2.26 -9.83
C PHE A 64 -3.90 2.02 -9.84
N PHE A 65 -4.68 2.93 -9.25
CA PHE A 65 -6.13 2.85 -9.23
C PHE A 65 -6.74 2.88 -10.64
N LEU A 66 -6.25 3.78 -11.51
CA LEU A 66 -6.70 3.87 -12.90
C LEU A 66 -6.39 2.59 -13.69
N ILE A 67 -5.19 2.03 -13.53
CA ILE A 67 -4.81 0.76 -14.18
C ILE A 67 -5.73 -0.37 -13.71
N ASN A 68 -5.95 -0.48 -12.39
CA ASN A 68 -6.78 -1.54 -11.84
C ASN A 68 -8.24 -1.41 -12.30
N SER A 69 -8.79 -0.19 -12.32
CA SER A 69 -10.14 0.06 -12.83
C SER A 69 -10.25 -0.24 -14.33
N TYR A 70 -9.24 0.11 -15.13
CA TYR A 70 -9.21 -0.19 -16.56
C TYR A 70 -9.18 -1.70 -16.84
N ILE A 71 -8.38 -2.46 -16.07
CA ILE A 71 -8.32 -3.92 -16.19
C ILE A 71 -9.65 -4.57 -15.82
N GLN A 72 -10.34 -4.07 -14.78
CA GLN A 72 -11.62 -4.62 -14.33
C GLN A 72 -12.77 -4.31 -15.31
N GLU A 73 -12.78 -3.11 -15.91
CA GLU A 73 -13.84 -2.68 -16.83
C GLU A 73 -13.68 -3.28 -18.23
N SER A 74 -12.45 -3.53 -18.67
CA SER A 74 -12.19 -3.96 -20.06
C SER A 74 -12.42 -5.46 -20.25
N THR A 75 -13.48 -5.81 -20.97
CA THR A 75 -13.85 -7.21 -21.30
C THR A 75 -12.94 -7.87 -22.34
N ARG A 76 -12.05 -7.11 -23.00
CA ARG A 76 -11.13 -7.57 -24.09
C ARG A 76 -9.77 -6.88 -24.03
N VAL A 77 -9.12 -6.85 -22.86
CA VAL A 77 -7.71 -6.42 -22.81
C VAL A 77 -6.86 -7.42 -23.62
N HIS A 78 -6.09 -6.94 -24.59
CA HIS A 78 -5.18 -7.79 -25.34
C HIS A 78 -4.05 -8.25 -24.40
N ASP A 79 -3.64 -9.53 -24.45
CA ASP A 79 -2.69 -10.12 -23.48
C ASP A 79 -1.38 -9.32 -23.35
N ILE A 80 -0.96 -8.65 -24.43
CA ILE A 80 0.24 -7.79 -24.47
C ILE A 80 0.03 -6.48 -23.68
N GLU A 81 -1.14 -5.85 -23.81
CA GLU A 81 -1.48 -4.63 -23.05
C GLU A 81 -1.58 -4.95 -21.56
N TYR A 82 -2.21 -6.08 -21.21
CA TYR A 82 -2.30 -6.54 -19.83
C TYR A 82 -0.91 -6.70 -19.20
N ALA A 83 0.02 -7.37 -19.88
CA ALA A 83 1.38 -7.58 -19.38
C ALA A 83 2.17 -6.26 -19.19
N MET A 84 1.95 -5.26 -20.03
CA MET A 84 2.56 -3.94 -19.88
C MET A 84 1.95 -3.15 -18.71
N LEU A 85 0.62 -3.18 -18.58
CA LEU A 85 -0.11 -2.53 -17.48
C LEU A 85 0.24 -3.15 -16.12
N GLU A 86 0.38 -4.47 -16.05
CA GLU A 86 0.79 -5.17 -14.82
C GLU A 86 2.18 -4.75 -14.34
N ARG A 87 3.15 -4.65 -15.26
CA ARG A 87 4.51 -4.17 -14.93
C ARG A 87 4.49 -2.75 -14.40
N LEU A 88 3.70 -1.87 -15.02
CA LEU A 88 3.56 -0.49 -14.57
C LEU A 88 2.90 -0.42 -13.18
N SER A 89 1.84 -1.22 -12.97
CA SER A 89 1.13 -1.35 -11.70
C SER A 89 2.07 -1.76 -10.55
N LEU A 90 2.97 -2.71 -10.80
CA LEU A 90 3.94 -3.17 -9.80
C LEU A 90 4.92 -2.06 -9.37
N ILE A 91 5.36 -1.21 -10.31
CA ILE A 91 6.20 -0.05 -10.01
C ILE A 91 5.43 0.96 -9.15
N CYS A 92 4.20 1.29 -9.54
CA CYS A 92 3.33 2.19 -8.79
C CYS A 92 3.06 1.66 -7.37
N GLN A 93 2.80 0.36 -7.23
CA GLN A 93 2.61 -0.31 -5.95
C GLN A 93 3.85 -0.23 -5.06
N THR A 94 5.04 -0.38 -5.64
CA THR A 94 6.30 -0.27 -4.90
C THR A 94 6.49 1.14 -4.33
N VAL A 95 6.27 2.18 -5.16
CA VAL A 95 6.36 3.59 -4.72
C VAL A 95 5.29 3.91 -3.67
N SER A 96 4.07 3.40 -3.87
CA SER A 96 2.98 3.53 -2.91
C SER A 96 3.35 2.94 -1.54
N TYR A 97 3.89 1.73 -1.50
CA TYR A 97 4.30 1.13 -0.22
C TYR A 97 5.50 1.82 0.41
N LEU A 98 6.39 2.42 -0.38
CA LEU A 98 7.49 3.22 0.16
C LEU A 98 6.99 4.42 0.98
N SER A 99 5.82 4.97 0.64
CA SER A 99 5.20 6.07 1.41
C SER A 99 4.84 5.69 2.85
N LEU A 100 4.70 4.39 3.16
CA LEU A 100 4.47 3.91 4.53
C LEU A 100 5.63 4.28 5.47
N ILE A 101 6.84 4.42 4.95
CA ILE A 101 7.99 4.89 5.74
C ILE A 101 7.78 6.35 6.16
N GLY A 102 7.28 7.19 5.25
CA GLY A 102 6.92 8.58 5.57
C GLY A 102 5.78 8.68 6.59
N ILE A 103 4.78 7.80 6.49
CA ILE A 103 3.72 7.70 7.49
C ILE A 103 4.29 7.31 8.86
N ALA A 104 5.14 6.29 8.91
CA ALA A 104 5.77 5.84 10.15
C ALA A 104 6.61 6.97 10.77
N ALA A 105 7.40 7.67 9.96
CA ALA A 105 8.18 8.83 10.38
C ALA A 105 7.31 9.95 10.98
N LEU A 106 6.16 10.25 10.36
CA LEU A 106 5.19 11.23 10.87
C LEU A 106 4.53 10.80 12.19
N MET A 107 4.38 9.50 12.44
CA MET A 107 3.84 9.01 13.71
C MET A 107 4.82 9.24 14.86
N PHE A 108 6.13 9.11 14.62
CA PHE A 108 7.16 9.47 15.59
C PHE A 108 7.27 10.97 15.82
N ASP A 109 7.09 11.76 14.75
CA ASP A 109 7.04 13.22 14.79
C ASP A 109 5.91 13.74 15.67
N ALA A 110 4.71 13.16 15.52
CA ALA A 110 3.54 13.58 16.30
C ALA A 110 3.69 13.30 17.79
N HIS A 111 4.05 12.05 18.14
CA HIS A 111 4.28 11.70 19.54
C HIS A 111 5.04 10.38 19.66
N ILE A 112 6.07 10.34 20.50
CA ILE A 112 6.92 9.15 20.69
C ILE A 112 6.13 7.88 21.04
N TYR A 113 5.14 7.97 21.95
CA TYR A 113 4.28 6.83 22.30
C TYR A 113 3.43 6.33 21.12
N ILE A 114 2.96 7.22 20.23
CA ILE A 114 2.20 6.83 19.03
C ILE A 114 3.12 6.07 18.08
N GLY A 115 4.34 6.59 17.85
CA GLY A 115 5.35 5.91 17.04
C GLY A 115 5.72 4.53 17.57
N ILE A 116 5.96 4.40 18.88
CA ILE A 116 6.27 3.11 19.52
C ILE A 116 5.10 2.12 19.41
N ALA A 117 3.86 2.57 19.63
CA ALA A 117 2.67 1.73 19.47
C ALA A 117 2.52 1.24 18.02
N PHE A 118 2.72 2.11 17.03
CA PHE A 118 2.69 1.73 15.62
C PHE A 118 3.79 0.71 15.27
N PHE A 119 5.02 0.95 15.74
CA PHE A 119 6.15 0.07 15.47
C PHE A 119 5.98 -1.32 16.10
N THR A 120 5.59 -1.37 17.38
CA THR A 120 5.34 -2.63 18.09
C THR A 120 4.18 -3.40 17.49
N GLY A 121 3.07 -2.72 17.13
CA GLY A 121 1.95 -3.34 16.42
C GLY A 121 2.37 -3.92 15.07
N THR A 122 3.18 -3.20 14.31
CA THR A 122 3.74 -3.67 13.03
C THR A 122 4.61 -4.92 13.22
N LEU A 123 5.49 -4.91 14.23
CA LEU A 123 6.35 -6.06 14.53
C LEU A 123 5.52 -7.31 14.89
N ILE A 124 4.51 -7.15 15.74
CA ILE A 124 3.59 -8.23 16.12
C ILE A 124 2.86 -8.76 14.88
N ALA A 125 2.34 -7.87 14.03
CA ALA A 125 1.65 -8.28 12.79
C ALA A 125 2.55 -9.09 11.85
N ILE A 126 3.82 -8.70 11.70
CA ILE A 126 4.80 -9.44 10.90
C ILE A 126 5.06 -10.83 11.50
N ILE A 127 5.22 -10.94 12.83
CA ILE A 127 5.42 -12.22 13.52
C ILE A 127 4.21 -13.13 13.32
N LEU A 128 3.00 -12.59 13.47
CA LEU A 128 1.76 -13.34 13.26
C LEU A 128 1.65 -13.84 11.82
N LEU A 129 1.91 -12.97 10.84
CA LEU A 129 1.91 -13.34 9.42
C LEU A 129 2.90 -14.48 9.14
N ARG A 130 4.14 -14.35 9.63
CA ARG A 130 5.17 -15.39 9.46
C ARG A 130 4.75 -16.70 10.10
N THR A 131 4.20 -16.65 11.30
CA THR A 131 3.74 -17.83 12.04
C THR A 131 2.61 -18.52 11.29
N ALA A 132 1.63 -17.77 10.80
CA ALA A 132 0.52 -18.31 10.01
C ALA A 132 1.00 -18.98 8.71
N MET A 133 1.95 -18.37 7.99
CA MET A 133 2.53 -18.94 6.77
C MET A 133 3.28 -20.25 7.05
N ILE A 134 4.06 -20.33 8.13
CA ILE A 134 4.76 -21.56 8.53
C ILE A 134 3.77 -22.67 8.89
N GLN A 135 2.70 -22.34 9.63
CA GLN A 135 1.64 -23.30 9.94
C GLN A 135 0.95 -23.80 8.67
N ALA A 136 0.60 -22.90 7.75
CA ALA A 136 -0.03 -23.25 6.47
C ALA A 136 0.87 -24.19 5.64
N GLN A 137 2.18 -23.92 5.58
CA GLN A 137 3.14 -24.79 4.91
C GLN A 137 3.25 -26.17 5.57
N THR A 138 3.22 -26.22 6.90
CA THR A 138 3.29 -27.48 7.66
C THR A 138 2.03 -28.34 7.44
N LEU A 139 0.86 -27.71 7.43
CA LEU A 139 -0.43 -28.35 7.16
C LEU A 139 -0.62 -28.75 5.69
N SER A 140 0.05 -28.05 4.77
CA SER A 140 0.03 -28.35 3.33
C SER A 140 1.12 -29.35 2.91
N GLY A 141 1.96 -29.80 3.86
CA GLY A 141 2.91 -30.90 3.66
C GLY A 141 2.17 -32.21 3.34
N PRO A 142 2.75 -33.10 2.52
CA PRO A 142 2.00 -34.15 1.82
C PRO A 142 1.28 -35.08 2.80
N HIS A 143 -0.05 -35.12 2.70
CA HIS A 143 -0.85 -36.27 3.11
C HIS A 143 -0.23 -37.53 2.47
N ARG A 144 0.51 -38.30 3.27
CA ARG A 144 0.69 -39.73 3.06
C ARG A 144 -0.53 -40.46 3.61
#